data_AF-A0A847HXJ1-F1
#
_entry.id   AF-A0A847HXJ1-F1
#
_cell.length_a   1.000
_cell.length_b   1.000
_cell.length_c   1.000
_cell.angle_alpha   90.00
_cell.angle_beta   90.00
_cell.angle_gamma   90.00
#
_symmetry.space_group_name_H-M   'P 1'
#
loop_
_entity.id
_entity.type
_entity.pdbx_description
1 polymer ?
#
loop_
_entity_poly.entity_id
_entity_poly.type
_entity_poly.pdbx_seq_one_letter_code
_entity_poly.pdbx_strand_id
1 'polypeptide(L)'
;MNRTLACLLLVAACALAPATFARDTLHASAYGLVLDDLLGAFYADIVPCDDGANGVPEICFLTETVGAAFLAERLSDVVSDYRSAGLSSGGWRSANGVWTVTLSFANYPYGLLEVYLAETPDNCVKGLVRLVKP
;
A
#
# COMPACT_ATOMS: atom_id res chain seq x y z
N MET A 1 -38.79 28.56 -10.02
CA MET A 1 -37.87 27.49 -10.47
C MET A 1 -36.45 27.99 -10.34
N ASN A 2 -35.47 27.13 -9.97
CA ASN A 2 -34.01 27.42 -9.84
C ASN A 2 -33.43 27.63 -8.42
N ARG A 3 -33.83 26.84 -7.41
CA ARG A 3 -33.00 26.68 -6.19
C ARG A 3 -32.79 25.23 -5.76
N THR A 4 -33.65 24.31 -6.18
CA THR A 4 -33.57 22.88 -5.83
C THR A 4 -32.61 22.06 -6.71
N LEU A 5 -32.31 22.51 -7.94
CA LEU A 5 -31.39 21.80 -8.85
C LEU A 5 -29.91 22.01 -8.52
N ALA A 6 -29.54 23.12 -7.88
CA ALA A 6 -28.13 23.41 -7.55
C ALA A 6 -27.61 22.55 -6.37
N CYS A 7 -28.46 22.21 -5.41
CA CYS A 7 -28.06 21.35 -4.28
C CYS A 7 -27.80 19.90 -4.69
N LEU A 8 -28.51 19.38 -5.70
CA LEU A 8 -28.33 17.99 -6.15
C LEU A 8 -27.00 17.77 -6.88
N LEU A 9 -26.47 18.79 -7.55
CA LEU A 9 -25.16 18.73 -8.23
C LEU A 9 -23.98 18.84 -7.25
N LEU A 10 -24.11 19.59 -6.14
CA LEU A 10 -23.05 19.69 -5.13
C LEU A 10 -22.90 18.43 -4.26
N VAL A 11 -24.00 17.70 -4.03
CA VAL A 11 -23.96 16.46 -3.23
C VAL A 11 -23.33 15.29 -4.01
N ALA A 12 -23.48 15.26 -5.34
CA ALA A 12 -22.86 14.23 -6.19
C ALA A 12 -21.33 14.38 -6.29
N ALA A 13 -20.78 15.59 -6.11
CA ALA A 13 -19.34 15.84 -6.17
C ALA A 13 -18.59 15.41 -4.88
N CYS A 14 -19.27 15.32 -3.74
CA CYS A 14 -18.66 14.91 -2.47
C CYS A 14 -18.72 13.39 -2.20
N ALA A 15 -19.40 12.60 -3.02
CA ALA A 15 -19.53 11.15 -2.80
C ALA A 15 -18.36 10.33 -3.37
N LEU A 16 -17.34 10.97 -3.95
CA LEU A 16 -16.26 10.33 -4.71
C LEU A 16 -14.86 10.42 -4.08
N ALA A 17 -14.72 10.85 -2.82
CA ALA A 17 -13.40 10.92 -2.19
C ALA A 17 -13.39 10.39 -0.75
N PRO A 18 -12.78 9.20 -0.55
CA PRO A 18 -11.83 9.08 0.54
C PRO A 18 -10.48 8.45 0.13
N ALA A 19 -10.24 8.13 -1.15
CA ALA A 19 -9.00 7.47 -1.57
C ALA A 19 -7.74 8.35 -1.50
N THR A 20 -7.88 9.68 -1.55
CA THR A 20 -6.73 10.61 -1.56
C THR A 20 -6.07 10.80 -0.20
N PHE A 21 -6.84 10.82 0.90
CA PHE A 21 -6.31 11.11 2.24
C PHE A 21 -5.42 9.98 2.82
N ALA A 22 -5.69 8.73 2.46
CA ALA A 22 -4.90 7.58 2.93
C ALA A 22 -3.50 7.54 2.29
N ARG A 23 -3.42 7.88 1.00
CA ARG A 23 -2.15 7.98 0.27
C ARG A 23 -1.25 9.07 0.84
N ASP A 24 -1.80 10.26 1.10
CA ASP A 24 -1.06 11.40 1.62
C ASP A 24 -0.43 11.13 3.00
N THR A 25 -1.11 10.34 3.84
CA THR A 25 -0.61 10.02 5.19
C THR A 25 0.47 8.95 5.20
N LEU A 26 0.46 8.01 4.24
CA LEU A 26 1.49 6.99 4.09
C LEU A 26 2.77 7.58 3.47
N HIS A 27 2.66 8.38 2.41
CA HIS A 27 3.81 9.08 1.83
C HIS A 27 4.41 10.14 2.77
N ALA A 28 3.61 10.76 3.64
CA ALA A 28 4.11 11.68 4.66
C ALA A 28 4.72 10.97 5.90
N SER A 29 4.66 9.64 5.96
CA SER A 29 5.22 8.87 7.08
C SER A 29 6.74 8.65 6.94
N ALA A 30 7.37 8.11 7.98
CA ALA A 30 8.78 7.69 7.92
C ALA A 30 9.03 6.59 6.87
N TYR A 31 7.98 5.90 6.40
CA TYR A 31 8.06 4.90 5.34
C TYR A 31 7.85 5.49 3.93
N GLY A 32 7.61 6.79 3.77
CA GLY A 32 7.27 7.39 2.49
C GLY A 32 8.28 7.09 1.38
N LEU A 33 9.57 7.27 1.66
CA LEU A 33 10.63 6.95 0.69
C LEU A 33 10.74 5.44 0.41
N VAL A 34 10.63 4.61 1.45
CA VAL A 34 10.65 3.15 1.32
C VAL A 34 9.48 2.67 0.45
N LEU A 35 8.31 3.29 0.60
CA LEU A 35 7.12 3.01 -0.17
C LEU A 35 7.31 3.40 -1.65
N ASP A 36 7.84 4.58 -1.92
CA ASP A 36 8.09 5.03 -3.30
C ASP A 36 9.07 4.10 -4.03
N ASP A 37 10.17 3.72 -3.36
CA ASP A 37 11.16 2.79 -3.91
C ASP A 37 10.58 1.38 -4.08
N LEU A 38 9.74 0.92 -3.16
CA LEU A 38 9.08 -0.38 -3.25
C LEU A 38 8.10 -0.43 -4.43
N LEU A 39 7.26 0.59 -4.60
CA LEU A 39 6.35 0.69 -5.73
C LEU A 39 7.12 0.80 -7.06
N GLY A 40 8.24 1.53 -7.07
CA GLY A 40 9.14 1.60 -8.22
C GLY A 40 9.78 0.26 -8.56
N ALA A 41 10.33 -0.44 -7.56
CA ALA A 41 10.97 -1.76 -7.73
C ALA A 41 9.99 -2.85 -8.18
N PHE A 42 8.70 -2.69 -7.84
CA PHE A 42 7.63 -3.60 -8.24
C PHE A 42 7.06 -3.27 -9.63
N TYR A 43 7.46 -2.16 -10.25
CA TYR A 43 6.79 -1.62 -11.44
C TYR A 43 5.28 -1.52 -11.23
N ALA A 44 4.90 -0.99 -10.07
CA ALA A 44 3.54 -1.05 -9.57
C ALA A 44 2.69 0.10 -10.12
N ASP A 45 1.51 -0.27 -10.65
CA ASP A 45 0.45 0.67 -10.96
C ASP A 45 -0.47 0.81 -9.75
N ILE A 46 -0.60 2.03 -9.24
CA ILE A 46 -1.45 2.31 -8.08
C ILE A 46 -2.91 2.27 -8.51
N VAL A 47 -3.71 1.46 -7.81
CA VAL A 47 -5.13 1.25 -8.10
C VAL A 47 -5.98 1.57 -6.86
N PRO A 48 -7.29 1.84 -7.01
CA PRO A 48 -8.18 1.97 -5.87
C PRO A 48 -8.19 0.70 -5.02
N CYS A 49 -8.23 0.84 -3.70
CA CYS A 49 -8.43 -0.28 -2.79
C CYS A 49 -9.89 -0.75 -2.80
N ASP A 50 -10.11 -2.06 -2.93
CA ASP A 50 -11.44 -2.66 -3.05
C ASP A 50 -12.33 -2.40 -1.81
N ASP A 51 -11.73 -2.36 -0.61
CA ASP A 51 -12.47 -2.28 0.67
C ASP A 51 -12.02 -1.12 1.59
N GLY A 52 -11.51 -0.02 1.00
CA GLY A 52 -10.97 1.18 1.70
C GLY A 52 -11.08 1.16 3.22
N ALA A 53 -10.12 0.52 3.89
CA ALA A 53 -10.32 0.00 5.23
C ALA A 53 -10.27 1.11 6.28
N ASN A 54 -11.44 1.41 6.87
CA ASN A 54 -11.61 1.73 8.30
C ASN A 54 -10.64 2.74 8.94
N GLY A 55 -10.21 3.76 8.20
CA GLY A 55 -9.36 4.84 8.73
C GLY A 55 -7.87 4.49 8.92
N VAL A 56 -7.39 3.38 8.35
CA VAL A 56 -5.95 3.04 8.34
C VAL A 56 -5.33 3.48 7.01
N PRO A 57 -4.17 4.17 7.01
CA PRO A 57 -3.48 4.53 5.77
C PRO A 57 -3.07 3.28 4.99
N GLU A 58 -3.58 3.15 3.77
CA GLU A 58 -3.26 2.04 2.86
C GLU A 58 -3.14 2.50 1.40
N ILE A 59 -2.32 1.78 0.63
CA ILE A 59 -2.14 1.94 -0.81
C ILE A 59 -2.28 0.57 -1.46
N CYS A 60 -3.13 0.48 -2.46
CA CYS A 60 -3.28 -0.73 -3.28
C CYS A 60 -2.60 -0.53 -4.63
N PHE A 61 -2.06 -1.62 -5.16
CA PHE A 61 -1.36 -1.60 -6.43
C PHE A 61 -1.56 -2.90 -7.19
N LEU A 62 -1.29 -2.83 -8.49
CA LEU A 62 -1.22 -3.97 -9.40
C LEU A 62 0.18 -3.99 -10.02
N THR A 63 0.70 -5.18 -10.28
CA THR A 63 1.94 -5.34 -11.06
C THR A 63 1.79 -6.51 -12.01
N GLU A 64 2.21 -6.29 -13.25
CA GLU A 64 2.18 -7.29 -14.34
C GLU A 64 3.41 -8.21 -14.32
N THR A 65 4.09 -8.33 -13.18
CA THR A 65 5.33 -9.10 -13.04
C THR A 65 5.11 -10.59 -12.76
N VAL A 66 6.16 -11.38 -13.03
CA VAL A 66 6.30 -12.84 -12.85
C VAL A 66 6.23 -13.26 -11.37
N GLY A 67 5.02 -13.20 -10.78
CA GLY A 67 4.66 -13.83 -9.51
C GLY A 67 5.14 -13.10 -8.24
N ALA A 68 4.50 -13.43 -7.12
CA ALA A 68 4.77 -12.82 -5.82
C ALA A 68 6.18 -13.15 -5.29
N ALA A 69 6.79 -14.23 -5.78
CA ALA A 69 8.16 -14.62 -5.40
C ALA A 69 9.18 -13.62 -5.95
N PHE A 70 9.00 -13.16 -7.19
CA PHE A 70 9.85 -12.14 -7.77
C PHE A 70 9.77 -10.83 -6.98
N LEU A 71 8.56 -10.42 -6.58
CA LEU A 71 8.36 -9.22 -5.77
C LEU A 71 8.97 -9.36 -4.37
N ALA A 72 8.96 -10.55 -3.79
CA ALA A 72 9.61 -10.81 -2.50
C ALA A 72 11.13 -10.59 -2.55
N GLU A 73 11.77 -10.97 -3.65
CA GLU A 73 13.19 -10.67 -3.89
C GLU A 73 13.43 -9.16 -4.04
N ARG A 74 12.59 -8.47 -4.83
CA ARG A 74 12.70 -7.00 -5.01
C ARG A 74 12.52 -6.24 -3.69
N LEU A 75 11.59 -6.70 -2.85
CA LEU A 75 11.40 -6.14 -1.51
C LEU A 75 12.65 -6.33 -0.65
N SER A 76 13.30 -7.48 -0.75
CA SER A 76 14.52 -7.77 0.01
C SER A 76 15.68 -6.85 -0.41
N ASP A 77 15.79 -6.52 -1.69
CA ASP A 77 16.74 -5.53 -2.20
C ASP A 77 16.47 -4.14 -1.59
N VAL A 78 15.22 -3.66 -1.65
CA VAL A 78 14.83 -2.36 -1.05
C VAL A 78 15.13 -2.34 0.45
N VAL A 79 14.78 -3.39 1.18
CA VAL A 79 15.07 -3.46 2.63
C VAL A 79 16.57 -3.44 2.90
N SER A 80 17.38 -4.04 2.03
CA SER A 80 18.84 -4.02 2.15
C SER A 80 19.41 -2.60 2.04
N ASP A 81 18.89 -1.78 1.12
CA ASP A 81 19.35 -0.40 0.92
C ASP A 81 19.06 0.49 2.14
N TYR A 82 17.94 0.25 2.83
CA TYR A 82 17.54 0.98 4.03
C TYR A 82 18.05 0.37 5.35
N ARG A 83 18.84 -0.70 5.31
CA ARG A 83 19.36 -1.36 6.52
C ARG A 83 20.19 -0.43 7.39
N SER A 84 20.94 0.49 6.78
CA SER A 84 21.75 1.50 7.49
C SER A 84 20.89 2.50 8.28
N ALA A 85 19.65 2.76 7.83
CA ALA A 85 18.65 3.56 8.52
C ALA A 85 17.88 2.75 9.59
N GLY A 86 18.21 1.46 9.76
CA GLY A 86 17.60 0.59 10.75
C GLY A 86 16.30 -0.08 10.29
N LEU A 87 16.00 -0.09 8.99
CA LEU A 87 14.87 -0.85 8.44
C LEU A 87 15.20 -2.36 8.44
N SER A 88 14.22 -3.17 8.84
CA SER A 88 14.27 -4.63 8.77
C SER A 88 12.94 -5.20 8.33
N SER A 89 12.96 -6.38 7.70
CA SER A 89 11.77 -7.17 7.40
C SER A 89 11.58 -8.32 8.38
N GLY A 90 10.33 -8.66 8.68
CA GLY A 90 9.96 -9.94 9.27
C GLY A 90 10.09 -11.10 8.29
N GLY A 91 9.69 -12.29 8.72
CA GLY A 91 9.55 -13.44 7.83
C GLY A 91 8.25 -13.38 7.03
N TRP A 92 8.31 -13.82 5.77
CA TRP A 92 7.12 -14.01 4.94
C TRP A 92 6.16 -15.02 5.59
N ARG A 93 4.88 -14.67 5.59
CA ARG A 93 3.78 -15.54 6.01
C ARG A 93 2.80 -15.68 4.85
N SER A 94 2.11 -16.81 4.76
CA SER A 94 1.15 -17.06 3.70
C SER A 94 -0.11 -17.70 4.27
N ALA A 95 -1.27 -17.19 3.85
CA ALA A 95 -2.58 -17.75 4.18
C ALA A 95 -3.56 -17.44 3.05
N ASN A 96 -4.37 -18.42 2.65
CA ASN A 96 -5.43 -18.27 1.64
C ASN A 96 -4.97 -17.63 0.31
N GLY A 97 -3.76 -17.94 -0.14
CA GLY A 97 -3.20 -17.38 -1.38
C GLY A 97 -2.69 -15.95 -1.27
N VAL A 98 -2.69 -15.37 -0.07
CA VAL A 98 -2.11 -14.05 0.21
C VAL A 98 -0.81 -14.22 0.99
N TRP A 99 0.25 -13.58 0.51
CA TRP A 99 1.54 -13.53 1.18
C TRP A 99 1.70 -12.19 1.86
N THR A 100 2.29 -12.18 3.04
CA THR A 100 2.46 -10.97 3.84
C THR A 100 3.82 -10.91 4.51
N VAL A 101 4.36 -9.71 4.60
CA VAL A 101 5.58 -9.39 5.35
C VAL A 101 5.41 -8.05 6.05
N THR A 102 6.06 -7.90 7.20
CA THR A 102 6.08 -6.65 7.95
C THR A 102 7.45 -6.01 7.84
N LEU A 103 7.51 -4.70 7.58
CA LEU A 103 8.72 -3.90 7.66
C LEU A 103 8.66 -3.00 8.88
N SER A 104 9.81 -2.81 9.53
CA SER A 104 9.91 -2.00 10.74
C SER A 104 11.26 -1.33 10.87
N PHE A 105 11.27 -0.10 11.37
CA PHE A 105 12.47 0.51 11.94
C PHE A 105 12.72 -0.01 13.36
N ALA A 106 13.99 0.00 13.78
CA ALA A 106 14.40 -0.44 15.12
C ALA A 106 13.56 0.19 16.24
N ASN A 107 13.04 -0.65 17.15
CA ASN A 107 12.13 -0.29 18.25
C ASN A 107 10.73 0.19 17.85
N TYR A 108 10.32 0.01 16.59
CA TYR A 108 8.98 0.33 16.08
C TYR A 108 8.48 1.77 16.34
N PRO A 109 9.32 2.82 16.30
CA PRO A 109 8.90 4.19 16.65
C PRO A 109 7.82 4.75 15.73
N TYR A 110 7.66 4.14 14.54
CA TYR A 110 6.72 4.58 13.51
C TYR A 110 5.63 3.53 13.20
N GLY A 111 5.51 2.48 14.02
CA GLY A 111 4.66 1.34 13.74
C GLY A 111 5.25 0.37 12.70
N LEU A 112 4.38 -0.43 12.09
CA LEU A 112 4.72 -1.48 11.13
C LEU A 112 4.17 -1.15 9.75
N LEU A 113 4.98 -1.34 8.72
CA LEU A 113 4.51 -1.34 7.34
C LEU A 113 4.20 -2.78 6.93
N GLU A 114 2.93 -3.11 6.78
CA GLU A 114 2.50 -4.42 6.30
C GLU A 114 2.39 -4.38 4.77
N VAL A 115 3.02 -5.35 4.12
CA VAL A 115 2.95 -5.55 2.66
C VAL A 115 2.23 -6.87 2.42
N TYR A 116 1.23 -6.85 1.55
CA TYR A 116 0.44 -8.00 1.14
C TYR A 116 0.55 -8.18 -0.37
N LEU A 117 0.66 -9.42 -0.81
CA LEU A 117 0.75 -9.81 -2.21
C LEU A 117 -0.20 -10.98 -2.47
N ALA A 118 -1.01 -10.88 -3.52
CA ALA A 118 -1.92 -11.94 -3.96
C ALA A 118 -1.82 -12.10 -5.47
N GLU A 119 -1.43 -13.29 -5.91
CA GLU A 119 -1.41 -13.62 -7.33
C GLU A 119 -2.84 -13.73 -7.88
N THR A 120 -3.04 -13.24 -9.10
CA THR A 120 -4.32 -13.27 -9.79
C THR A 120 -4.26 -14.26 -10.97
N PRO A 121 -5.42 -14.77 -11.42
CA PRO A 121 -5.47 -15.66 -12.59
C PRO A 121 -4.91 -15.03 -13.88
N ASP A 122 -4.87 -13.70 -13.97
CA ASP A 122 -4.44 -12.95 -15.14
C ASP A 122 -2.92 -12.74 -15.20
N ASN A 123 -2.15 -13.50 -14.42
CA ASN A 123 -0.70 -13.35 -14.24
C ASN A 123 -0.27 -11.98 -13.67
N CYS A 124 -1.16 -11.29 -12.97
CA CYS A 124 -0.82 -10.08 -12.23
C CYS A 124 -0.72 -10.39 -10.74
N VAL A 125 0.02 -9.56 -10.00
CA VAL A 125 -0.03 -9.56 -8.53
C VAL A 125 -0.79 -8.32 -8.07
N LYS A 126 -1.85 -8.53 -7.28
CA LYS A 126 -2.49 -7.48 -6.49
C LYS A 126 -1.72 -7.30 -5.20
N GLY A 127 -1.40 -6.07 -4.87
CA GLY A 127 -0.69 -5.74 -3.65
C GLY A 127 -1.40 -4.69 -2.81
N LEU A 128 -1.13 -4.73 -1.51
CA LEU A 128 -1.60 -3.74 -0.54
C LEU A 128 -0.45 -3.43 0.41
N VAL A 129 -0.20 -2.14 0.63
CA VAL A 129 0.71 -1.65 1.67
C VAL A 129 -0.10 -0.90 2.70
N ARG A 130 0.08 -1.21 3.97
CA ARG A 130 -0.66 -0.60 5.08
C ARG A 130 0.27 -0.18 6.20
N LEU A 131 0.05 1.00 6.76
CA LEU A 131 0.75 1.45 7.95
C LEU A 131 -0.09 1.16 9.20
N VAL A 132 0.37 0.21 10.02
CA VAL A 132 -0.23 -0.13 11.31
C VAL A 132 0.50 0.63 12.41
N LYS A 133 -0.20 1.56 13.05
CA LYS A 133 0.34 2.33 14.19
C LYS A 133 0.54 1.42 15.41
N PRO A 134 1.49 1.76 16.30
CA PRO A 134 1.64 1.07 17.59
C PRO A 134 0.39 1.14 18.46
#